data_AF-A0A7R9ISF6-F1
#
_entry.id   AF-A0A7R9ISF6-F1
#
_cell.length_a   1.000
_cell.length_b   1.000
_cell.length_c   1.000
_cell.angle_alpha   90.00
_cell.angle_beta   90.00
_cell.angle_gamma   90.00
#
_symmetry.space_group_name_H-M   'P 1'
#
loop_
_entity.id
_entity.type
_entity.pdbx_description
1 polymer ?
#
loop_
_entity_poly.entity_id
_entity_poly.type
_entity_poly.pdbx_seq_one_letter_code
_entity_poly.pdbx_strand_id
1 'polypeptide(L)'
;QDLDTKELNALAKVILCNRQKPLPIGSIKSNLGHTDAASALVSIVKVLIAMETGKIPPNYNYNKPSQQVPALVEEKFKVVTEPMPWSGGLAAVNSVGLNGVVGHVVLRSHKKEKVNDGLPTDDLPRLLIISGRTEEGLEETLTKLESKPVDVECLSLLHDIYSRNVPNYNYRGYTILGKDNNHKEIKRSENLKRPVWFIFSGMGSQWPGMGSNLLQFPIISESIQRSHNILMKKGLDLLNIITSTDKNIFDNILKSFVGIAAIQV
;
A
#
# COMPACT_ATOMS: atom_id res chain seq x y z
N GLN A 1 -21.31 26.58 -32.59
CA GLN A 1 -22.29 25.75 -31.87
C GLN A 1 -21.55 25.10 -30.72
N ASP A 2 -22.10 25.20 -29.51
CA ASP A 2 -21.47 24.77 -28.27
C ASP A 2 -21.23 23.23 -28.25
N LEU A 3 -19.98 22.82 -28.00
CA LEU A 3 -19.56 21.42 -28.01
C LEU A 3 -20.17 20.64 -26.85
N ASP A 4 -20.24 21.27 -25.67
CA ASP A 4 -20.82 20.70 -24.45
C ASP A 4 -22.28 20.30 -24.67
N THR A 5 -23.04 21.20 -25.31
CA THR A 5 -24.43 20.95 -25.70
C THR A 5 -24.57 19.74 -26.63
N LYS A 6 -23.67 19.57 -27.62
CA LYS A 6 -23.72 18.42 -28.53
C LYS A 6 -23.37 17.11 -27.81
N GLU A 7 -22.32 17.11 -27.01
CA GLU A 7 -21.88 15.94 -26.26
C GLU A 7 -22.96 15.46 -25.28
N LEU A 8 -23.47 16.36 -24.44
CA LEU A 8 -24.46 16.00 -23.43
C LEU A 8 -25.78 15.52 -24.04
N ASN A 9 -26.24 16.16 -25.13
CA ASN A 9 -27.45 15.69 -25.82
C ASN A 9 -27.25 14.33 -26.51
N ALA A 10 -26.06 14.04 -27.05
CA ALA A 10 -25.74 12.72 -27.58
C ALA A 10 -25.71 11.65 -26.47
N LEU A 11 -25.08 11.94 -25.33
CA LEU A 11 -25.07 11.05 -24.18
C LEU A 11 -26.46 10.80 -23.61
N ALA A 12 -27.30 11.84 -23.53
CA ALA A 12 -28.67 11.71 -23.05
C ALA A 12 -29.46 10.70 -23.88
N LYS A 13 -29.32 10.75 -25.20
CA LYS A 13 -30.00 9.83 -26.13
C LYS A 13 -29.56 8.38 -26.00
N VAL A 14 -28.36 8.11 -25.53
CA VAL A 14 -27.81 6.75 -25.48
C VAL A 14 -27.86 6.17 -24.06
N ILE A 15 -27.50 6.97 -23.05
CA ILE A 15 -27.27 6.50 -21.68
C ILE A 15 -28.48 6.68 -20.76
N LEU A 16 -29.34 7.67 -21.04
CA LEU A 16 -30.49 7.94 -20.18
C LEU A 16 -31.75 7.17 -20.59
N CYS A 17 -31.74 6.46 -21.72
CA CYS A 17 -32.84 5.58 -22.12
C CYS A 17 -33.15 4.57 -21.01
N ASN A 18 -34.38 4.59 -20.50
CA ASN A 18 -34.89 3.73 -19.42
C ASN A 18 -34.18 3.90 -18.06
N ARG A 19 -33.39 4.96 -17.88
CA ARG A 19 -32.72 5.22 -16.60
C ARG A 19 -33.67 5.94 -15.64
N GLN A 20 -33.89 5.33 -14.47
CA GLN A 20 -34.79 5.87 -13.43
C GLN A 20 -34.10 6.85 -12.47
N LYS A 21 -32.83 6.60 -12.14
CA LYS A 21 -32.05 7.46 -11.23
C LYS A 21 -31.25 8.48 -12.03
N PRO A 22 -31.11 9.73 -11.57
CA PRO A 22 -30.17 10.68 -12.16
C PRO A 22 -28.77 10.08 -12.34
N LEU A 23 -28.10 10.43 -13.42
CA LEU A 23 -26.69 10.08 -13.64
C LEU A 23 -25.81 11.23 -13.12
N PRO A 24 -24.97 10.99 -12.10
CA PRO A 24 -23.94 11.95 -11.72
C PRO A 24 -23.00 12.19 -12.90
N ILE A 25 -22.78 13.46 -13.25
CA ILE A 25 -21.85 13.86 -14.29
C ILE A 25 -20.86 14.90 -13.76
N GLY A 26 -19.68 14.93 -14.35
CA GLY A 26 -18.65 15.88 -13.99
C GLY A 26 -17.56 15.96 -15.04
N SER A 27 -16.68 16.95 -14.90
CA SER A 27 -15.56 17.20 -15.79
C SER A 27 -14.38 17.67 -14.96
N ILE A 28 -13.23 17.01 -15.11
CA ILE A 28 -12.00 17.48 -14.46
C ILE A 28 -11.50 18.80 -15.06
N LYS A 29 -11.94 19.12 -16.28
CA LYS A 29 -11.54 20.35 -16.99
C LYS A 29 -12.02 21.61 -16.29
N SER A 30 -13.10 21.54 -15.51
CA SER A 30 -13.50 22.68 -14.67
C SER A 30 -12.49 23.00 -13.57
N ASN A 31 -11.73 22.01 -13.10
CA ASN A 31 -10.81 22.15 -11.99
C ASN A 31 -9.37 22.46 -12.45
N LEU A 32 -8.94 21.86 -13.57
CA LEU A 32 -7.55 21.94 -14.04
C LEU A 32 -7.38 22.60 -15.42
N GLY A 33 -8.48 22.96 -16.09
CA GLY A 33 -8.46 23.40 -17.48
C GLY A 33 -8.40 22.22 -18.47
N HIS A 34 -8.35 22.55 -19.77
CA HIS A 34 -8.21 21.56 -20.84
C HIS A 34 -6.74 21.18 -21.02
N THR A 35 -6.39 19.92 -20.79
CA THR A 35 -5.00 19.42 -20.85
C THR A 35 -4.65 18.77 -22.20
N ASP A 36 -5.33 19.20 -23.26
CA ASP A 36 -5.19 18.73 -24.64
C ASP A 36 -5.13 17.21 -24.72
N ALA A 37 -4.05 16.66 -25.28
CA ALA A 37 -3.81 15.23 -25.47
C ALA A 37 -3.88 14.42 -24.17
N ALA A 38 -3.64 15.03 -23.00
CA ALA A 38 -3.70 14.36 -21.70
C ALA A 38 -5.12 14.34 -21.09
N SER A 39 -6.10 15.02 -21.69
CA SER A 39 -7.45 15.20 -21.14
C SER A 39 -8.13 13.88 -20.77
N ALA A 40 -7.94 12.83 -21.58
CA ALA A 40 -8.52 11.51 -21.32
C ALA A 40 -7.92 10.88 -20.05
N LEU A 41 -6.58 10.86 -19.94
CA LEU A 41 -5.88 10.28 -18.79
C LEU A 41 -6.17 11.04 -17.50
N VAL A 42 -6.18 12.37 -17.53
CA VAL A 42 -6.52 13.20 -16.36
C VAL A 42 -7.96 12.95 -15.90
N SER A 43 -8.89 12.69 -16.84
CA SER A 43 -10.27 12.33 -16.51
C SER A 43 -10.37 10.93 -15.90
N ILE A 44 -9.57 9.97 -16.39
CA ILE A 44 -9.46 8.64 -15.78
C ILE A 44 -8.88 8.75 -14.37
N VAL A 45 -7.86 9.58 -14.14
CA VAL A 45 -7.30 9.80 -12.79
C VAL A 45 -8.35 10.35 -11.83
N LYS A 46 -9.22 11.28 -12.25
CA LYS A 46 -10.36 11.74 -11.41
C LYS A 46 -11.27 10.58 -11.00
N VAL A 47 -11.57 9.67 -11.93
CA VAL A 47 -12.39 8.48 -11.66
C VAL A 47 -11.69 7.51 -10.70
N LEU A 48 -10.40 7.26 -10.91
CA LEU A 48 -9.60 6.41 -10.02
C LEU A 48 -9.54 6.99 -8.61
N ILE A 49 -9.32 8.29 -8.46
CA ILE A 49 -9.39 8.97 -7.16
C ILE A 49 -10.78 8.77 -6.53
N ALA A 50 -11.86 8.88 -7.30
CA ALA A 50 -13.20 8.64 -6.77
C ALA A 50 -13.42 7.21 -6.29
N MET A 51 -12.89 6.23 -7.03
CA MET A 51 -12.97 4.81 -6.68
C MET A 51 -12.14 4.48 -5.44
N GLU A 52 -10.91 5.01 -5.34
CA GLU A 52 -9.99 4.76 -4.22
C GLU A 52 -10.41 5.49 -2.94
N THR A 53 -10.91 6.72 -3.04
CA THR A 53 -11.29 7.54 -1.87
C THR A 53 -12.76 7.41 -1.47
N GLY A 54 -13.57 6.70 -2.28
CA GLY A 54 -15.01 6.59 -2.08
C GLY A 54 -15.77 7.91 -2.28
N LYS A 55 -15.16 8.93 -2.90
CA LYS A 55 -15.75 10.27 -3.07
C LYS A 55 -15.49 10.83 -4.47
N ILE A 56 -16.55 11.15 -5.20
CA ILE A 56 -16.48 11.84 -6.50
C ILE A 56 -16.11 13.31 -6.26
N PRO A 57 -14.98 13.80 -6.79
CA PRO A 57 -14.58 15.20 -6.63
C PRO A 57 -15.54 16.16 -7.35
N PRO A 58 -15.88 17.31 -6.74
CA PRO A 58 -16.81 18.27 -7.32
C PRO A 58 -16.27 18.95 -8.57
N ASN A 59 -17.18 19.30 -9.46
CA ASN A 59 -16.97 20.26 -10.53
C ASN A 59 -16.90 21.67 -9.97
N TYR A 60 -16.04 22.48 -10.57
CA TYR A 60 -15.90 23.89 -10.26
C TYR A 60 -16.70 24.73 -11.28
N ASN A 61 -17.02 25.99 -10.95
CA ASN A 61 -17.71 26.94 -11.84
C ASN A 61 -19.05 26.46 -12.45
N TYR A 62 -19.84 25.69 -11.71
CA TYR A 62 -21.21 25.34 -12.11
C TYR A 62 -22.24 26.13 -11.31
N ASN A 63 -22.92 27.08 -11.96
CA ASN A 63 -23.91 27.95 -11.30
C ASN A 63 -25.35 27.68 -11.75
N LYS A 64 -25.59 27.55 -13.06
CA LYS A 64 -26.92 27.32 -13.63
C LYS A 64 -26.88 26.29 -14.77
N PRO A 65 -27.87 25.40 -14.89
CA PRO A 65 -27.94 24.45 -15.98
C PRO A 65 -28.08 25.17 -17.33
N SER A 66 -27.43 24.63 -18.37
CA SER A 66 -27.62 25.11 -19.75
C SER A 66 -29.04 24.75 -20.22
N GLN A 67 -29.78 25.77 -20.67
CA GLN A 67 -31.14 25.58 -21.23
C GLN A 67 -31.13 24.83 -22.58
N GLN A 68 -29.95 24.67 -23.21
CA GLN A 68 -29.79 23.92 -24.45
C GLN A 68 -29.65 22.40 -24.23
N VAL A 69 -29.60 21.95 -22.98
CA VAL A 69 -29.48 20.54 -22.59
C VAL A 69 -30.64 20.17 -21.67
N PRO A 70 -31.77 19.66 -22.22
CA PRO A 70 -32.97 19.33 -21.44
C PRO A 70 -32.68 18.39 -20.26
N ALA A 71 -31.77 17.43 -20.44
CA ALA A 71 -31.39 16.48 -19.40
C ALA A 71 -30.75 17.12 -18.16
N LEU A 72 -30.15 18.32 -18.27
CA LEU A 72 -29.67 19.09 -17.11
C LEU A 72 -30.81 19.82 -16.40
N VAL A 73 -31.77 20.37 -17.15
CA VAL A 73 -32.93 21.09 -16.60
C VAL A 73 -33.90 20.14 -15.91
N GLU A 74 -34.09 18.95 -16.48
CA GLU A 74 -34.91 17.86 -15.93
C GLU A 74 -34.20 17.07 -14.82
N GLU A 75 -32.98 17.47 -14.43
CA GLU A 75 -32.12 16.80 -13.43
C GLU A 75 -31.83 15.30 -13.69
N LYS A 76 -32.02 14.82 -14.93
CA LYS A 76 -31.62 13.46 -15.32
C LYS A 76 -30.10 13.31 -15.35
N PHE A 77 -29.39 14.37 -15.71
CA PHE A 77 -27.97 14.54 -15.41
C PHE A 77 -27.83 15.41 -14.17
N LYS A 78 -27.11 14.90 -13.17
CA LYS A 78 -26.83 15.61 -11.93
C LYS A 78 -25.37 16.01 -11.90
N VAL A 79 -25.08 17.31 -12.12
CA VAL A 79 -23.71 17.81 -12.03
C VAL A 79 -23.25 17.70 -10.58
N VAL A 80 -22.07 17.10 -10.37
CA VAL A 80 -21.49 16.91 -9.04
C VAL A 80 -20.86 18.23 -8.60
N THR A 81 -21.55 19.05 -7.81
CA THR A 81 -21.07 20.36 -7.33
C THR A 81 -20.44 20.32 -5.95
N GLU A 82 -20.75 19.28 -5.18
CA GLU A 82 -20.21 19.00 -3.85
C GLU A 82 -19.59 17.60 -3.81
N PRO A 83 -18.65 17.30 -2.90
CA PRO A 83 -18.10 15.96 -2.73
C PRO A 83 -19.23 14.92 -2.56
N MET A 84 -19.38 14.03 -3.54
CA MET A 84 -20.46 13.04 -3.59
C MET A 84 -19.92 11.65 -3.26
N PRO A 85 -20.57 10.85 -2.39
CA PRO A 85 -20.16 9.47 -2.16
C PRO A 85 -20.14 8.63 -3.45
N TRP A 86 -19.06 7.90 -3.68
CA TRP A 86 -18.97 6.89 -4.73
C TRP A 86 -19.50 5.56 -4.17
N SER A 87 -20.70 5.16 -4.60
CA SER A 87 -21.37 3.92 -4.15
C SER A 87 -20.95 2.68 -4.93
N GLY A 88 -19.82 2.74 -5.65
CA GLY A 88 -19.39 1.68 -6.56
C GLY A 88 -20.12 1.69 -7.90
N GLY A 89 -19.81 0.70 -8.73
CA GLY A 89 -20.43 0.51 -10.03
C GLY A 89 -19.52 0.89 -11.21
N LEU A 90 -20.14 1.37 -12.29
CA LEU A 90 -19.48 1.74 -13.53
C LEU A 90 -19.33 3.26 -13.61
N ALA A 91 -18.15 3.72 -14.01
CA ALA A 91 -17.91 5.08 -14.43
C ALA A 91 -17.57 5.09 -15.92
N ALA A 92 -17.95 6.15 -16.63
CA ALA A 92 -17.55 6.35 -18.01
C ALA A 92 -16.73 7.62 -18.15
N VAL A 93 -15.72 7.58 -19.03
CA VAL A 93 -14.90 8.73 -19.40
C VAL A 93 -15.03 8.94 -20.90
N ASN A 94 -15.41 10.16 -21.28
CA ASN A 94 -15.42 10.60 -22.67
C ASN A 94 -14.21 11.48 -22.96
N SER A 95 -13.73 11.39 -24.19
CA SER A 95 -12.75 12.32 -24.74
C SER A 95 -13.17 12.68 -26.16
N VAL A 96 -13.22 13.98 -26.47
CA VAL A 96 -13.52 14.51 -27.80
C VAL A 96 -12.33 15.33 -28.25
N GLY A 97 -11.64 14.86 -29.29
CA GLY A 97 -10.52 15.56 -29.91
C GLY A 97 -11.00 16.67 -30.84
N LEU A 98 -10.15 17.67 -31.06
CA LEU A 98 -10.44 18.80 -31.95
C LEU A 98 -10.75 18.37 -33.40
N ASN A 99 -10.16 17.26 -33.85
CA ASN A 99 -10.40 16.66 -35.16
C ASN A 99 -11.71 15.84 -35.24
N GLY A 100 -12.53 15.85 -34.17
CA GLY A 100 -13.79 15.12 -34.11
C GLY A 100 -13.66 13.64 -33.72
N VAL A 101 -12.45 13.16 -33.41
CA VAL A 101 -12.27 11.79 -32.90
C VAL A 101 -12.82 11.70 -31.47
N VAL A 102 -13.70 10.73 -31.24
CA VAL A 102 -14.32 10.48 -29.93
C VAL A 102 -13.79 9.18 -29.35
N GLY A 103 -13.36 9.22 -28.09
CA GLY A 103 -13.05 8.06 -27.27
C GLY A 103 -14.03 7.91 -26.11
N HIS A 104 -14.41 6.68 -25.80
CA HIS A 104 -15.27 6.35 -24.67
C HIS A 104 -14.70 5.13 -23.95
N VAL A 105 -14.51 5.23 -22.63
CA VAL A 105 -14.04 4.12 -21.79
C VAL A 105 -14.98 3.94 -20.62
N VAL A 106 -15.36 2.70 -20.36
CA VAL A 106 -16.12 2.30 -19.16
C VAL A 106 -15.17 1.62 -18.18
N LEU A 107 -15.15 2.11 -16.95
CA LEU A 107 -14.32 1.64 -15.84
C LEU A 107 -15.22 1.04 -14.76
N ARG A 108 -14.74 -0.03 -14.14
CA ARG A 108 -15.38 -0.67 -12.98
C ARG A 108 -14.40 -0.71 -11.82
N SER A 109 -14.84 -0.32 -10.64
CA SER A 109 -14.02 -0.43 -9.43
C SER A 109 -13.75 -1.90 -9.09
N HIS A 110 -12.52 -2.19 -8.66
CA HIS A 110 -12.22 -3.47 -8.05
C HIS A 110 -12.92 -3.56 -6.69
N LYS A 111 -13.53 -4.71 -6.37
CA LYS A 111 -14.33 -4.89 -5.15
C LYS A 111 -13.56 -5.56 -4.01
N LYS A 112 -12.25 -5.78 -4.16
CA LYS A 112 -11.45 -6.39 -3.09
C LYS A 112 -11.33 -5.38 -1.96
N GLU A 113 -11.93 -5.72 -0.84
CA GLU A 113 -11.69 -5.05 0.43
C GLU A 113 -10.40 -5.62 1.04
N LYS A 114 -9.64 -4.76 1.73
CA LYS A 114 -8.45 -5.20 2.43
C LYS A 114 -8.85 -6.07 3.61
N VAL A 115 -8.05 -7.09 3.90
CA VAL A 115 -8.25 -7.88 5.13
C VAL A 115 -7.91 -6.98 6.31
N ASN A 116 -8.83 -6.87 7.28
CA ASN A 116 -8.66 -6.04 8.48
C ASN A 116 -8.29 -4.58 8.16
N ASP A 117 -8.84 -4.02 7.08
CA ASP A 117 -8.50 -2.68 6.56
C ASP A 117 -6.99 -2.45 6.29
N GLY A 118 -6.23 -3.53 6.10
CA GLY A 118 -4.79 -3.52 5.92
C GLY A 118 -4.00 -3.54 7.23
N LEU A 119 -4.64 -3.47 8.40
CA LEU A 119 -3.97 -3.51 9.69
C LEU A 119 -3.40 -4.91 9.98
N PRO A 120 -2.22 -5.01 10.61
CA PRO A 120 -1.70 -6.27 11.12
C PRO A 120 -2.71 -6.97 12.05
N THR A 121 -2.69 -8.30 12.07
CA THR A 121 -3.48 -9.13 13.00
C THR A 121 -2.70 -9.52 14.26
N ASP A 122 -1.50 -8.97 14.42
CA ASP A 122 -0.56 -9.24 15.50
C ASP A 122 0.14 -7.94 15.91
N ASP A 123 0.82 -7.96 17.06
CA ASP A 123 1.53 -6.80 17.62
C ASP A 123 3.01 -6.74 17.20
N LEU A 124 3.39 -7.46 16.13
CA LEU A 124 4.79 -7.51 15.72
C LEU A 124 5.21 -6.21 15.01
N PRO A 125 6.43 -5.73 15.25
CA PRO A 125 6.97 -4.64 14.46
C PRO A 125 7.12 -5.05 12.99
N ARG A 126 6.94 -4.11 12.07
CA ARG A 126 7.12 -4.33 10.63
C ARG A 126 8.34 -3.57 10.11
N LEU A 127 9.20 -4.26 9.38
CA LEU A 127 10.31 -3.64 8.67
C LEU A 127 9.79 -3.05 7.34
N LEU A 128 9.94 -1.75 7.16
CA LEU A 128 9.73 -1.09 5.88
C LEU A 128 11.09 -0.83 5.23
N ILE A 129 11.29 -1.31 4.00
CA ILE A 129 12.47 -1.03 3.19
C ILE A 129 12.06 -0.26 1.95
N ILE A 130 12.79 0.81 1.62
CA ILE A 130 12.61 1.55 0.38
C ILE A 130 13.96 1.95 -0.21
N SER A 131 13.94 2.24 -1.52
CA SER A 131 15.09 2.78 -2.23
C SER A 131 14.68 4.06 -2.96
N GLY A 132 15.64 4.95 -3.23
CA GLY A 132 15.37 6.22 -3.89
C GLY A 132 16.58 6.79 -4.61
N ARG A 133 16.34 7.85 -5.40
CA ARG A 133 17.39 8.56 -6.15
C ARG A 133 18.16 9.54 -5.29
N THR A 134 17.50 10.13 -4.29
CA THR A 134 18.06 11.13 -3.38
C THR A 134 17.78 10.73 -1.94
N GLU A 135 18.61 11.23 -1.03
CA GLU A 135 18.45 11.00 0.40
C GLU A 135 17.18 11.68 0.93
N GLU A 136 16.96 12.92 0.52
CA GLU A 136 15.85 13.76 0.97
C GLU A 136 14.49 13.19 0.54
N GLY A 137 14.39 12.69 -0.69
CA GLY A 137 13.14 12.09 -1.18
C GLY A 137 12.82 10.78 -0.48
N LEU A 138 13.84 10.05 -0.03
CA LEU A 138 13.68 8.84 0.76
C LEU A 138 13.20 9.18 2.17
N GLU A 139 13.80 10.19 2.79
CA GLU A 139 13.43 10.68 4.12
C GLU A 139 11.98 11.20 4.15
N GLU A 140 11.57 11.98 3.15
CA GLU A 140 10.18 12.45 3.02
C GLU A 140 9.21 11.27 2.86
N THR A 141 9.58 10.28 2.04
CA THR A 141 8.75 9.09 1.82
C THR A 141 8.61 8.25 3.09
N LEU A 142 9.71 8.01 3.82
CA LEU A 142 9.69 7.29 5.09
C LEU A 142 8.83 8.04 6.11
N THR A 143 9.04 9.34 6.30
CA THR A 143 8.27 10.18 7.23
C THR A 143 6.76 10.15 6.90
N LYS A 144 6.42 10.19 5.61
CA LYS A 144 5.02 10.11 5.16
C LYS A 144 4.40 8.73 5.39
N LEU A 145 5.19 7.66 5.33
CA LEU A 145 4.72 6.30 5.63
C LEU A 145 4.60 6.08 7.14
N GLU A 146 5.51 6.64 7.93
CA GLU A 146 5.49 6.60 9.40
C GLU A 146 4.31 7.36 10.00
N SER A 147 3.84 8.43 9.34
CA SER A 147 2.67 9.20 9.81
C SER A 147 1.32 8.52 9.57
N LYS A 148 1.31 7.34 8.94
CA LYS A 148 0.11 6.56 8.64
C LYS A 148 0.06 5.28 9.48
N PRO A 149 -1.14 4.73 9.75
CA PRO A 149 -1.26 3.38 10.28
C PRO A 149 -0.52 2.37 9.40
N VAL A 150 0.05 1.34 10.04
CA VAL A 150 0.70 0.24 9.33
C VAL A 150 -0.32 -0.45 8.42
N ASP A 151 0.03 -0.59 7.14
CA ASP A 151 -0.76 -1.28 6.13
C ASP A 151 0.05 -2.43 5.53
N VAL A 152 -0.28 -3.66 5.90
CA VAL A 152 0.48 -4.86 5.52
C VAL A 152 0.46 -5.11 4.01
N GLU A 153 -0.63 -4.76 3.32
CA GLU A 153 -0.72 -4.91 1.86
C GLU A 153 0.15 -3.87 1.15
N CYS A 154 0.18 -2.64 1.66
CA CYS A 154 1.07 -1.59 1.17
C CYS A 154 2.54 -1.95 1.40
N LEU A 155 2.88 -2.44 2.59
CA LEU A 155 4.25 -2.88 2.90
C LEU A 155 4.68 -4.04 2.00
N SER A 156 3.81 -5.02 1.76
CA SER A 156 4.09 -6.13 0.84
C SER A 156 4.37 -5.62 -0.58
N LEU A 157 3.56 -4.67 -1.08
CA LEU A 157 3.80 -4.06 -2.39
C LEU A 157 5.16 -3.36 -2.45
N LEU A 158 5.53 -2.61 -1.41
CA LEU A 158 6.82 -1.93 -1.34
C LEU A 158 7.98 -2.92 -1.26
N HIS A 159 7.84 -3.99 -0.48
CA HIS A 159 8.82 -5.09 -0.45
C HIS A 159 9.00 -5.74 -1.82
N ASP A 160 7.91 -5.96 -2.55
CA ASP A 160 7.96 -6.53 -3.89
C ASP A 160 8.68 -5.59 -4.88
N ILE A 161 8.34 -4.29 -4.86
CA ILE A 161 8.97 -3.26 -5.69
C ILE A 161 10.49 -3.19 -5.41
N TYR A 162 10.88 -3.23 -4.14
CA TYR A 162 12.28 -3.08 -3.70
C TYR A 162 13.00 -4.41 -3.45
N SER A 163 12.40 -5.54 -3.81
CA SER A 163 13.02 -6.87 -3.73
C SER A 163 14.24 -7.00 -4.65
N ARG A 164 14.34 -6.12 -5.65
CA ARG A 164 15.43 -6.06 -6.62
C ARG A 164 15.98 -4.64 -6.69
N ASN A 165 17.25 -4.53 -7.10
CA ASN A 165 17.87 -3.24 -7.33
C ASN A 165 17.13 -2.48 -8.44
N VAL A 166 16.64 -1.28 -8.11
CA VAL A 166 16.06 -0.36 -9.08
C VAL A 166 17.19 0.46 -9.71
N PRO A 167 17.32 0.51 -11.04
CA PRO A 167 18.36 1.30 -11.70
C PRO A 167 18.34 2.78 -11.26
N ASN A 168 19.53 3.36 -11.07
CA ASN A 168 19.74 4.75 -10.63
C ASN A 168 19.21 5.10 -9.23
N TYR A 169 18.76 4.13 -8.44
CA TYR A 169 18.42 4.35 -7.04
C TYR A 169 19.67 4.17 -6.20
N ASN A 170 20.33 5.28 -5.91
CA ASN A 170 21.62 5.31 -5.21
C ASN A 170 21.49 5.37 -3.69
N TYR A 171 20.26 5.39 -3.16
CA TYR A 171 20.00 5.42 -1.72
C TYR A 171 19.04 4.28 -1.34
N ARG A 172 19.29 3.68 -0.19
CA ARG A 172 18.42 2.71 0.46
C ARG A 172 18.17 3.14 1.88
N GLY A 173 17.00 2.84 2.38
CA GLY A 173 16.61 3.19 3.73
C GLY A 173 15.63 2.18 4.27
N TYR A 174 15.59 2.12 5.58
CA TYR A 174 14.61 1.32 6.28
C TYR A 174 14.09 2.04 7.51
N THR A 175 12.91 1.65 7.96
CA THR A 175 12.36 2.02 9.26
C THR A 175 11.63 0.82 9.85
N ILE A 176 11.53 0.76 11.17
CA ILE A 176 10.77 -0.26 11.90
C ILE A 176 9.49 0.40 12.40
N LEU A 177 8.34 -0.05 11.90
CA LEU A 177 7.02 0.46 12.25
C LEU A 177 6.38 -0.38 13.37
N GLY A 178 5.50 0.22 14.17
CA GLY A 178 4.70 -0.47 15.18
C GLY A 178 5.32 -0.53 16.58
N LYS A 179 6.38 0.24 16.86
CA LYS A 179 6.94 0.42 18.20
C LYS A 179 7.20 1.90 18.49
N ASP A 180 7.21 2.28 19.76
CA ASP A 180 7.38 3.68 20.19
C ASP A 180 8.71 4.32 19.77
N ASN A 181 9.72 3.50 19.44
CA ASN A 181 11.02 3.94 18.95
C ASN A 181 11.28 3.40 17.54
N ASN A 182 10.79 4.11 16.52
CA ASN A 182 11.12 3.80 15.13
C ASN A 182 12.63 3.99 14.92
N HIS A 183 13.35 2.90 14.68
CA HIS A 183 14.74 2.97 14.23
C HIS A 183 14.74 3.16 12.72
N LYS A 184 15.35 4.25 12.27
CA LYS A 184 15.42 4.64 10.86
C LYS A 184 16.86 4.88 10.45
N GLU A 185 17.21 4.43 9.26
CA GLU A 185 18.53 4.64 8.68
C GLU A 185 18.41 4.80 7.16
N ILE A 186 19.17 5.74 6.60
CA ILE A 186 19.31 5.94 5.16
C ILE A 186 20.79 5.90 4.82
N LYS A 187 21.14 5.17 3.77
CA LYS A 187 22.52 5.06 3.29
C LYS A 187 22.58 5.10 1.78
N ARG A 188 23.64 5.71 1.28
CA ARG A 188 24.04 5.58 -0.11
C ARG A 188 24.43 4.13 -0.41
N SER A 189 23.94 3.60 -1.51
CA SER A 189 24.23 2.26 -2.01
C SER A 189 24.90 2.35 -3.38
N GLU A 190 26.05 1.71 -3.53
CA GLU A 190 26.81 1.66 -4.78
C GLU A 190 26.23 0.65 -5.79
N ASN A 191 25.12 -0.02 -5.45
CA ASN A 191 24.43 -1.02 -6.27
C ASN A 191 25.32 -2.17 -6.80
N LEU A 192 26.44 -2.41 -6.12
CA LEU A 192 27.33 -3.53 -6.40
C LEU A 192 26.67 -4.86 -5.98
N LYS A 193 26.87 -5.90 -6.78
CA LYS A 193 26.52 -7.26 -6.38
C LYS A 193 27.51 -7.71 -5.31
N ARG A 194 27.02 -7.91 -4.08
CA ARG A 194 27.85 -8.32 -2.93
C ARG A 194 27.59 -9.79 -2.61
N PRO A 195 28.64 -10.62 -2.41
CA PRO A 195 28.44 -11.96 -1.87
C PRO A 195 27.89 -11.88 -0.44
N VAL A 196 27.01 -12.82 -0.09
CA VAL A 196 26.47 -12.95 1.27
C VAL A 196 27.20 -14.11 1.95
N TRP A 197 27.81 -13.84 3.10
CA TRP A 197 28.52 -14.82 3.91
C TRP A 197 27.75 -15.04 5.21
N PHE A 198 27.45 -16.30 5.52
CA PHE A 198 26.82 -16.69 6.79
C PHE A 198 27.93 -17.09 7.75
N ILE A 199 28.01 -16.42 8.91
CA ILE A 199 29.01 -16.67 9.94
C ILE A 199 28.26 -17.08 11.21
N PHE A 200 28.53 -18.29 11.69
CA PHE A 200 27.91 -18.87 12.88
C PHE A 200 28.90 -18.83 14.04
N SER A 201 28.64 -17.96 15.00
CA SER A 201 29.48 -17.81 16.20
C SER A 201 29.40 -19.04 17.10
N GLY A 202 30.49 -19.34 17.80
CA GLY A 202 30.56 -20.49 18.70
C GLY A 202 30.20 -20.17 20.16
N MET A 203 30.77 -20.96 21.06
CA MET A 203 30.65 -20.79 22.50
C MET A 203 31.03 -19.37 22.96
N GLY A 204 30.26 -18.83 23.91
CA GLY A 204 30.43 -17.48 24.45
C GLY A 204 29.40 -16.47 23.94
N SER A 205 28.55 -16.84 22.96
CA SER A 205 27.49 -15.98 22.44
C SER A 205 26.15 -16.09 23.17
N GLN A 206 26.02 -17.03 24.11
CA GLN A 206 24.79 -17.29 24.85
C GLN A 206 24.56 -16.30 26.00
N TRP A 207 23.28 -16.01 26.29
CA TRP A 207 22.88 -15.16 27.41
C TRP A 207 21.45 -15.52 27.89
N PRO A 208 21.12 -15.32 29.19
CA PRO A 208 19.80 -15.68 29.73
C PRO A 208 18.65 -15.00 29.01
N GLY A 209 17.67 -15.77 28.52
CA GLY A 209 16.52 -15.25 27.79
C GLY A 209 16.78 -14.94 26.30
N MET A 210 17.88 -15.43 25.73
CA MET A 210 18.27 -15.14 24.34
C MET A 210 17.24 -15.46 23.26
N GLY A 211 16.29 -16.37 23.52
CA GLY A 211 15.21 -16.70 22.59
C GLY A 211 13.91 -15.95 22.82
N SER A 212 13.70 -15.35 24.01
CA SER A 212 12.38 -14.93 24.48
C SER A 212 11.67 -13.95 23.56
N ASN A 213 12.38 -12.93 23.05
CA ASN A 213 11.77 -11.95 22.15
C ASN A 213 11.69 -12.42 20.70
N LEU A 214 12.38 -13.49 20.31
CA LEU A 214 12.31 -14.01 18.95
C LEU A 214 11.14 -14.98 18.76
N LEU A 215 10.68 -15.64 19.83
CA LEU A 215 9.56 -16.58 19.80
C LEU A 215 8.21 -15.95 19.45
N GLN A 216 8.09 -14.62 19.51
CA GLN A 216 6.89 -13.93 19.00
C GLN A 216 6.74 -14.05 17.47
N PHE A 217 7.84 -14.32 16.74
CA PHE A 217 7.80 -14.51 15.29
C PHE A 217 7.44 -15.97 14.96
N PRO A 218 6.33 -16.23 14.23
CA PRO A 218 5.85 -17.59 14.00
C PRO A 218 6.90 -18.51 13.37
N ILE A 219 7.64 -18.02 12.36
CA ILE A 219 8.66 -18.82 11.67
C ILE A 219 9.79 -19.28 12.61
N ILE A 220 10.18 -18.45 13.57
CA ILE A 220 11.22 -18.78 14.56
C ILE A 220 10.64 -19.73 15.59
N SER A 221 9.45 -19.43 16.11
CA SER A 221 8.74 -20.28 17.09
C SER A 221 8.55 -21.70 16.55
N GLU A 222 8.12 -21.83 15.30
CA GLU A 222 7.99 -23.13 14.63
C GLU A 222 9.31 -23.87 14.50
N SER A 223 10.42 -23.18 14.15
CA SER A 223 11.75 -23.79 14.08
C SER A 223 12.21 -24.32 15.44
N ILE A 224 12.08 -23.49 16.47
CA ILE A 224 12.42 -23.87 17.85
C ILE A 224 11.54 -25.02 18.33
N GLN A 225 10.23 -25.00 18.04
CA GLN A 225 9.32 -26.07 18.47
C GLN A 225 9.69 -27.41 17.84
N ARG A 226 10.12 -27.44 16.58
CA ARG A 226 10.64 -28.66 15.94
C ARG A 226 11.85 -29.21 16.69
N SER A 227 12.83 -28.35 17.01
CA SER A 227 14.02 -28.73 17.78
C SER A 227 13.67 -29.18 19.20
N HIS A 228 12.77 -28.46 19.88
CA HIS A 228 12.28 -28.75 21.22
C HIS A 228 11.61 -30.13 21.28
N ASN A 229 10.71 -30.44 20.35
CA ASN A 229 10.00 -31.72 20.31
C ASN A 229 10.94 -32.94 20.19
N ILE A 230 12.11 -32.76 19.55
CA ILE A 230 13.13 -33.80 19.44
C ILE A 230 13.95 -33.91 20.73
N LEU A 231 14.37 -32.76 21.28
CA LEU A 231 15.22 -32.68 22.48
C LEU A 231 14.47 -33.09 23.76
N MET A 232 13.17 -32.81 23.83
CA MET A 232 12.32 -33.22 24.95
C MET A 232 12.29 -34.74 25.13
N LYS A 233 12.29 -35.50 24.03
CA LYS A 233 12.38 -36.98 24.08
C LYS A 233 13.70 -37.48 24.67
N LYS A 234 14.71 -36.61 24.76
CA LYS A 234 16.02 -36.87 25.36
C LYS A 234 16.18 -36.21 26.73
N GLY A 235 15.11 -35.67 27.31
CA GLY A 235 15.12 -35.01 28.62
C GLY A 235 15.69 -33.60 28.62
N LEU A 236 15.76 -32.92 27.47
CA LEU A 236 16.26 -31.55 27.34
C LEU A 236 15.14 -30.59 26.96
N ASP A 237 14.78 -29.71 27.89
CA ASP A 237 13.79 -28.66 27.68
C ASP A 237 14.42 -27.43 27.01
N LEU A 238 14.39 -27.43 25.68
CA LEU A 238 14.92 -26.31 24.89
C LEU A 238 14.21 -24.98 25.15
N LEU A 239 12.89 -24.99 25.38
CA LEU A 239 12.14 -23.75 25.56
C LEU A 239 12.61 -23.10 26.87
N ASN A 240 12.66 -23.86 27.95
CA ASN A 240 13.22 -23.39 29.21
C ASN A 240 14.68 -22.92 29.06
N ILE A 241 15.53 -23.64 28.31
CA ILE A 241 16.93 -23.25 28.10
C ILE A 241 17.04 -21.86 27.46
N ILE A 242 16.24 -21.54 26.43
CA ILE A 242 16.39 -20.28 25.69
C ILE A 242 15.56 -19.13 26.28
N THR A 243 14.54 -19.41 27.09
CA THR A 243 13.66 -18.38 27.68
C THR A 243 13.93 -18.10 29.15
N SER A 244 14.66 -18.96 29.86
CA SER A 244 14.98 -18.76 31.28
C SER A 244 15.81 -17.49 31.50
N THR A 245 15.44 -16.71 32.51
CA THR A 245 16.15 -15.52 32.97
C THR A 245 17.21 -15.83 34.04
N ASP A 246 17.38 -17.10 34.40
CA ASP A 246 18.42 -17.54 35.34
C ASP A 246 19.81 -17.27 34.75
N LYS A 247 20.63 -16.50 35.48
CA LYS A 247 21.98 -16.13 35.06
C LYS A 247 22.92 -17.33 34.92
N ASN A 248 22.64 -18.41 35.65
CA ASN A 248 23.49 -19.60 35.70
C ASN A 248 23.03 -20.69 34.73
N ILE A 249 21.97 -20.45 33.93
CA ILE A 249 21.41 -21.47 33.02
C ILE A 249 22.45 -22.02 32.04
N PHE A 250 23.41 -21.19 31.65
CA PHE A 250 24.45 -21.50 30.67
C PHE A 250 25.80 -21.93 31.27
N ASP A 251 25.90 -22.02 32.60
CA ASP A 251 27.06 -22.66 33.26
C ASP A 251 27.15 -24.14 32.89
N ASN A 252 26.01 -24.73 32.54
CA ASN A 252 25.95 -26.05 31.95
C ASN A 252 26.33 -25.97 30.46
N ILE A 253 27.47 -26.57 30.12
CA ILE A 253 28.01 -26.61 28.75
C ILE A 253 26.98 -27.19 27.75
N LEU A 254 26.28 -28.26 28.10
CA LEU A 254 25.29 -28.88 27.21
C LEU A 254 24.15 -27.90 26.88
N LYS A 255 23.66 -27.15 27.88
CA LYS A 255 22.60 -26.14 27.67
C LYS A 255 23.11 -25.00 26.77
N SER A 256 24.36 -24.60 26.93
CA SER A 256 25.00 -23.60 26.05
C SER A 256 25.08 -24.08 24.61
N PHE A 257 25.64 -25.27 24.36
CA PHE A 257 25.76 -25.82 23.00
C PHE A 257 24.40 -25.96 22.31
N VAL A 258 23.43 -26.56 23.01
CA VAL A 258 22.09 -26.80 22.47
C VAL A 258 21.33 -25.49 22.25
N GLY A 259 21.42 -24.54 23.18
CA GLY A 259 20.77 -23.25 23.05
C GLY A 259 21.31 -22.45 21.87
N ILE A 260 22.64 -22.33 21.72
CA ILE A 260 23.27 -21.60 20.61
C ILE A 260 22.87 -22.23 19.28
N ALA A 261 23.04 -23.55 19.15
CA ALA A 261 22.74 -24.26 17.91
C ALA A 261 21.26 -24.12 17.54
N ALA A 262 20.35 -24.21 18.50
CA ALA A 262 18.91 -24.07 18.23
C ALA A 262 18.51 -22.66 17.80
N ILE A 263 19.11 -21.60 18.35
CA ILE A 263 18.83 -20.22 17.93
C ILE A 263 19.41 -19.92 16.54
N GLN A 264 20.52 -20.56 16.17
CA GLN A 264 21.16 -20.39 14.87
C GLN A 264 20.43 -21.11 13.72
N VAL A 265 19.59 -22.10 14.02
CA VAL A 265 18.84 -22.94 13.06
C VAL A 265 17.44 -22.42 12.81
#